data_AF-A0A5N7MTM5-F1
#
_entry.id   AF-A0A5N7MTM5-F1
#
_cell.length_a   1.000
_cell.length_b   1.000
_cell.length_c   1.000
_cell.angle_alpha   90.00
_cell.angle_beta   90.00
_cell.angle_gamma   90.00
#
_symmetry.space_group_name_H-M   'P 1'
#
loop_
_entity.id
_entity.type
_entity.pdbx_description
1 polymer ?
#
loop_
_entity_poly.entity_id
_entity_poly.type
_entity_poly.pdbx_seq_one_letter_code
_entity_poly.pdbx_strand_id
1 'polypeptide(L)'
;MRRVVSLWLPHWPVDRIRRRHGEPSRDEPLVTVQTVGSVALTPMTEGREVVEDYRSKGLTLRQHPLAFLQAELRQRRIRSCADLHRVRDGQRVKVAGLVLVRQKPGSAKGVMFMTIEDETDVANIIVWPSLFEKQRRLILSSGMMAIRGRYQREGGVTHLIAEHLIDLSDLLRSVGDRDDPFSMRHGRGDEAKSGTRDRLREGRKETSNAPPTEMPEQRVEAPAIQVATRDFR
;
A
#
# COMPACT_ATOMS: atom_id res chain seq x y z
N MET A 1 35.39 -20.14 23.35
CA MET A 1 36.74 -19.63 23.08
C MET A 1 36.66 -18.11 22.93
N ARG A 2 37.23 -17.34 23.87
CA ARG A 2 37.25 -15.87 23.81
C ARG A 2 38.23 -15.45 22.72
N ARG A 3 37.76 -14.80 21.66
CA ARG A 3 38.64 -14.15 20.68
C ARG A 3 38.82 -12.71 21.14
N VAL A 4 40.07 -12.32 21.39
CA VAL A 4 40.46 -10.94 21.67
C VAL A 4 41.00 -10.38 20.37
N VAL A 5 40.45 -9.26 19.91
CA VAL A 5 40.95 -8.55 18.73
C VAL A 5 41.55 -7.23 19.20
N SER A 6 42.85 -7.08 18.98
CA SER A 6 43.62 -5.88 19.33
C SER A 6 43.68 -4.96 18.10
N LEU A 7 43.13 -3.75 18.21
CA LEU A 7 43.19 -2.77 17.12
C LEU A 7 44.35 -1.79 17.33
N TRP A 8 45.19 -1.68 16.30
CA TRP A 8 46.29 -0.73 16.20
C TRP A 8 45.90 0.34 15.19
N LEU A 9 45.56 1.56 15.63
CA LEU A 9 45.19 2.67 14.73
C LEU A 9 46.44 3.52 14.42
N PRO A 10 46.93 3.52 13.16
CA PRO A 10 48.20 4.16 12.81
C PRO A 10 48.12 5.69 12.65
N HIS A 11 46.93 6.30 12.59
CA HIS A 11 46.78 7.75 12.52
C HIS A 11 45.66 8.26 13.45
N TRP A 12 45.99 9.26 14.26
CA TRP A 12 45.17 9.73 15.38
C TRP A 12 44.66 11.16 15.13
N PRO A 13 43.34 11.46 15.21
CA PRO A 13 42.84 12.82 14.94
C PRO A 13 42.60 13.72 16.17
N VAL A 14 43.10 13.43 17.38
CA VAL A 14 42.70 14.24 18.57
C VAL A 14 43.80 14.48 19.63
N ASP A 15 44.47 15.64 19.54
CA ASP A 15 45.53 16.10 20.45
C ASP A 15 45.17 16.17 21.94
N ARG A 16 43.87 16.18 22.27
CA ARG A 16 43.37 16.38 23.65
C ARG A 16 43.62 15.18 24.56
N ILE A 17 43.63 13.96 24.03
CA ILE A 17 43.81 12.72 24.81
C ILE A 17 45.31 12.41 25.02
N ARG A 18 46.15 12.71 24.02
CA ARG A 18 47.62 12.55 24.09
C ARG A 18 48.25 13.36 25.23
N ARG A 19 47.76 14.57 25.48
CA ARG A 19 48.22 15.40 26.62
C ARG A 19 47.88 14.83 28.00
N ARG A 20 46.81 14.04 28.10
CA ARG A 20 46.33 13.50 29.38
C ARG A 20 46.92 12.13 29.72
N HIS A 21 47.19 11.31 28.71
CA HIS A 21 47.60 9.91 28.90
C HIS A 21 48.95 9.54 28.27
N GLY A 22 49.65 10.49 27.64
CA GLY A 22 50.90 10.22 26.92
C GLY A 22 50.66 9.51 25.58
N GLU A 23 51.74 9.24 24.86
CA GLU A 23 51.70 8.38 23.67
C GLU A 23 51.62 6.92 24.10
N PRO A 24 50.64 6.14 23.58
CA PRO A 24 50.57 4.73 23.89
C PRO A 24 51.78 3.98 23.34
N SER A 25 52.27 3.00 24.10
CA SER A 25 53.32 2.10 23.64
C SER A 25 52.92 1.41 22.34
N ARG A 26 53.83 1.28 21.38
CA ARG A 26 53.61 0.55 20.12
C ARG A 26 53.31 -0.94 20.31
N ASP A 27 53.46 -1.44 21.54
CA ASP A 27 53.28 -2.85 21.88
C ASP A 27 52.09 -3.11 22.83
N GLU A 28 51.45 -2.08 23.39
CA GLU A 28 50.18 -2.19 24.15
C GLU A 28 48.92 -1.69 23.40
N PRO A 29 47.88 -2.54 23.20
CA PRO A 29 46.65 -2.12 22.54
C PRO A 29 45.80 -1.21 23.43
N LEU A 30 45.42 -0.04 22.90
CA LEU A 30 44.63 1.00 23.59
C LEU A 30 43.23 0.55 24.04
N VAL A 31 42.60 -0.37 23.29
CA VAL A 31 41.25 -0.87 23.57
C VAL A 31 41.25 -2.37 23.37
N THR A 32 40.92 -3.10 24.43
CA THR A 32 40.63 -4.54 24.36
C THR A 32 39.13 -4.70 24.15
N VAL A 33 38.69 -4.95 22.91
CA VAL A 33 37.29 -5.29 22.65
C VAL A 33 37.11 -6.77 22.96
N GLN A 34 36.35 -7.07 24.02
CA GLN A 34 35.95 -8.44 24.30
C GLN A 34 34.79 -8.81 23.37
N THR A 35 35.00 -9.77 22.48
CA THR A 35 33.88 -10.42 21.79
C THR A 35 33.19 -11.33 22.79
N VAL A 36 32.15 -10.80 23.46
CA VAL A 36 31.15 -11.62 24.13
C VAL A 36 30.50 -12.51 23.06
N GLY A 37 30.30 -13.80 23.39
CA GLY A 37 29.84 -14.82 22.44
C GLY A 37 28.54 -14.45 21.73
N SER A 38 28.16 -15.22 20.71
CA SER A 38 26.92 -14.99 19.96
C SER A 38 25.72 -14.93 20.90
N VAL A 39 25.06 -13.77 20.96
CA VAL A 39 23.78 -13.62 21.67
C VAL A 39 22.69 -14.19 20.78
N ALA A 40 22.00 -15.23 21.23
CA ALA A 40 20.81 -15.72 20.57
C ALA A 40 19.68 -14.72 20.81
N LEU A 41 19.23 -14.04 19.74
CA LEU A 41 18.09 -13.13 19.79
C LEU A 41 16.81 -13.91 19.51
N THR A 42 15.74 -13.58 20.22
CA THR A 42 14.40 -14.07 19.88
C THR A 42 14.02 -13.56 18.49
N PRO A 43 13.63 -14.43 17.55
CA PRO A 43 13.16 -13.97 16.24
C PRO A 43 11.89 -13.15 16.39
N MET A 44 11.67 -12.21 15.47
CA MET A 44 10.44 -11.44 15.42
C MET A 44 9.31 -12.33 14.90
N THR A 45 8.07 -12.04 15.30
CA THR A 45 6.90 -12.63 14.66
C THR A 45 6.80 -12.15 13.21
N GLU A 46 6.22 -12.96 12.34
CA GLU A 46 6.07 -12.64 10.91
C GLU A 46 5.37 -11.29 10.68
N GLY A 47 4.29 -11.03 11.42
CA GLY A 47 3.58 -9.76 11.34
C GLY A 47 4.43 -8.57 11.80
N ARG A 48 5.33 -8.77 12.77
CA ARG A 48 6.24 -7.71 13.22
C ARG A 48 7.31 -7.41 12.19
N GLU A 49 7.84 -8.42 11.50
CA GLU A 49 8.77 -8.20 10.39
C GLU A 49 8.13 -7.38 9.27
N VAL A 50 6.87 -7.69 8.93
CA VAL A 50 6.08 -6.92 7.96
C VAL A 50 5.87 -5.48 8.42
N VAL A 51 5.51 -5.26 9.68
CA VAL A 51 5.33 -3.91 10.24
C VAL A 51 6.63 -3.10 10.18
N GLU A 52 7.77 -3.70 10.53
CA GLU A 52 9.06 -3.00 10.49
C GLU A 52 9.54 -2.73 9.06
N ASP A 53 9.25 -3.62 8.11
CA ASP A 53 9.48 -3.37 6.68
C ASP A 53 8.66 -2.16 6.18
N TYR A 54 7.36 -2.11 6.48
CA TYR A 54 6.51 -0.96 6.11
C TYR A 54 6.95 0.33 6.79
N ARG A 55 7.35 0.28 8.07
CA ARG A 55 7.87 1.46 8.79
C ARG A 55 9.16 2.00 8.18
N SER A 56 10.05 1.11 7.74
CA SER A 56 11.37 1.49 7.23
C SER A 56 11.38 1.85 5.75
N LYS A 57 10.62 1.12 4.92
CA LYS A 57 10.68 1.18 3.44
C LYS A 57 9.35 1.57 2.80
N GLY A 58 8.24 1.56 3.54
CA GLY A 58 6.89 1.77 3.00
C GLY A 58 6.33 0.55 2.23
N LEU A 59 7.07 -0.56 2.17
CA LEU A 59 6.66 -1.82 1.53
C LEU A 59 7.37 -3.00 2.20
N THR A 60 6.89 -4.21 1.95
CA THR A 60 7.57 -5.47 2.28
C THR A 60 7.63 -6.39 1.07
N LEU A 61 8.66 -7.24 1.00
CA LEU A 61 8.74 -8.36 0.05
C LEU A 61 8.10 -9.64 0.63
N ARG A 62 7.59 -9.58 1.87
CA ARG A 62 6.87 -10.65 2.52
C ARG A 62 5.39 -10.61 2.12
N GLN A 63 4.49 -10.69 3.10
CA GLN A 63 3.05 -10.61 2.90
C GLN A 63 2.53 -9.18 3.05
N HIS A 64 1.48 -8.88 2.29
CA HIS A 64 0.68 -7.69 2.52
C HIS A 64 0.03 -7.73 3.92
N PRO A 65 -0.07 -6.61 4.67
CA PRO A 65 -0.53 -6.61 6.06
C PRO A 65 -1.95 -7.16 6.25
N LEU A 66 -2.82 -7.01 5.25
CA LEU A 66 -4.19 -7.53 5.31
C LEU A 66 -4.28 -9.06 5.19
N ALA A 67 -3.23 -9.74 4.73
CA ALA A 67 -3.19 -11.20 4.68
C ALA A 67 -3.40 -11.80 6.09
N PHE A 68 -2.77 -11.19 7.11
CA PHE A 68 -2.93 -11.58 8.53
C PHE A 68 -4.34 -11.26 9.10
N LEU A 69 -5.13 -10.45 8.39
CA LEU A 69 -6.43 -9.97 8.84
C LEU A 69 -7.60 -10.66 8.11
N GLN A 70 -7.36 -11.48 7.08
CA GLN A 70 -8.41 -12.05 6.23
C GLN A 70 -9.52 -12.76 7.02
N ALA A 71 -9.15 -13.61 7.99
CA ALA A 71 -10.14 -14.37 8.76
C ALA A 71 -11.10 -13.44 9.51
N GLU A 72 -10.57 -12.39 10.12
CA GLU A 72 -11.34 -11.41 10.88
C GLU A 72 -12.17 -10.49 9.97
N LEU A 73 -11.60 -10.05 8.84
CA LEU A 73 -12.32 -9.28 7.82
C LEU A 73 -13.51 -10.09 7.26
N ARG A 74 -13.30 -11.38 6.99
CA ARG A 74 -14.35 -12.30 6.52
C ARG A 74 -15.46 -12.48 7.56
N GLN A 75 -15.11 -12.64 8.84
CA GLN A 75 -16.08 -12.68 9.94
C GLN A 75 -16.92 -11.40 10.01
N ARG A 76 -16.32 -10.24 9.76
CA ARG A 76 -17.00 -8.92 9.69
C ARG A 76 -17.79 -8.69 8.39
N ARG A 77 -17.87 -9.70 7.52
CA ARG A 77 -18.50 -9.67 6.18
C ARG A 77 -17.91 -8.55 5.30
N ILE A 78 -16.61 -8.32 5.44
CA ILE A 78 -15.83 -7.46 4.55
C ILE A 78 -15.29 -8.35 3.43
N ARG A 79 -15.52 -7.95 2.18
CA ARG A 79 -15.03 -8.66 0.99
C ARG A 79 -13.62 -8.19 0.63
N SER A 80 -12.90 -9.04 -0.09
CA SER A 80 -11.63 -8.67 -0.72
C SER A 80 -11.88 -7.68 -1.87
N CYS A 81 -10.83 -6.94 -2.27
CA CYS A 81 -10.88 -6.07 -3.44
C CYS A 81 -11.17 -6.89 -4.72
N ALA A 82 -10.56 -8.06 -4.88
CA ALA A 82 -10.80 -8.94 -6.03
C ALA A 82 -12.26 -9.43 -6.12
N ASP A 83 -12.96 -9.58 -4.99
CA ASP A 83 -14.37 -9.99 -4.99
C ASP A 83 -15.28 -8.95 -5.66
N LEU A 84 -14.87 -7.67 -5.74
CA LEU A 84 -15.65 -6.62 -6.40
C LEU A 84 -15.90 -6.94 -7.88
N HIS A 85 -15.02 -7.69 -8.54
CA HIS A 85 -15.21 -8.11 -9.94
C HIS A 85 -16.44 -9.01 -10.14
N ARG A 86 -16.88 -9.69 -9.08
CA ARG A 86 -18.04 -10.60 -9.08
C ARG A 86 -19.32 -9.96 -8.55
N VAL A 87 -19.24 -8.71 -8.10
CA VAL A 87 -20.36 -7.98 -7.53
C VAL A 87 -21.25 -7.43 -8.65
N ARG A 88 -22.56 -7.50 -8.46
CA ARG A 88 -23.52 -6.95 -9.44
C ARG A 88 -23.48 -5.42 -9.41
N ASP A 89 -23.65 -4.80 -10.56
CA ASP A 89 -23.75 -3.35 -10.64
C ASP A 89 -24.88 -2.82 -9.74
N GLY A 90 -24.62 -1.72 -9.03
CA GLY A 90 -25.54 -1.12 -8.08
C GLY A 90 -25.69 -1.86 -6.74
N GLN A 91 -25.01 -2.98 -6.52
CA GLN A 91 -25.07 -3.74 -5.27
C GLN A 91 -24.30 -3.03 -4.14
N ARG A 92 -24.84 -3.08 -2.92
CA ARG A 92 -24.14 -2.61 -1.72
C ARG A 92 -23.14 -3.66 -1.23
N VAL A 93 -21.92 -3.21 -1.01
CA VAL A 93 -20.82 -4.06 -0.55
C VAL A 93 -19.98 -3.34 0.51
N LYS A 94 -19.16 -4.12 1.21
CA LYS A 94 -18.19 -3.65 2.18
C LYS A 94 -16.83 -4.24 1.82
N VAL A 95 -15.84 -3.39 1.61
CA VAL A 95 -14.45 -3.76 1.29
C VAL A 95 -13.52 -3.07 2.29
N ALA A 96 -12.34 -3.62 2.54
CA ALA A 96 -11.31 -2.95 3.33
C ALA A 96 -9.96 -3.02 2.64
N GLY A 97 -9.12 -2.02 2.89
CA GLY A 97 -7.81 -1.93 2.29
C GLY A 97 -6.91 -0.93 3.00
N LEU A 98 -5.61 -1.02 2.74
CA LEU A 98 -4.66 0.07 3.00
C LEU A 98 -4.95 1.20 2.04
N VAL A 99 -4.90 2.44 2.50
CA VAL A 99 -5.13 3.59 1.63
C VAL A 99 -3.85 3.98 0.92
N LEU A 100 -3.83 3.78 -0.39
CA LEU A 100 -2.71 4.16 -1.25
C LEU A 100 -2.72 5.65 -1.58
N VAL A 101 -3.87 6.14 -2.05
CA VAL A 101 -3.99 7.46 -2.66
C VAL A 101 -5.27 8.14 -2.20
N ARG A 102 -5.19 9.45 -1.98
CA ARG A 102 -6.33 10.35 -1.79
C ARG A 102 -6.12 11.57 -2.69
N GLN A 103 -7.08 11.85 -3.56
CA GLN A 103 -7.03 12.99 -4.47
C GLN A 103 -8.36 13.73 -4.46
N LYS A 104 -8.30 15.05 -4.32
CA LYS A 104 -9.46 15.94 -4.44
C LYS A 104 -9.12 17.01 -5.47
N PRO A 105 -9.15 16.69 -6.77
CA PRO A 105 -8.80 17.64 -7.83
C PRO A 105 -9.77 18.82 -7.83
N GLY A 106 -9.27 20.03 -8.10
CA GLY A 106 -10.07 21.26 -8.07
C GLY A 106 -11.22 21.28 -9.08
N SER A 107 -11.09 20.54 -10.19
CA SER A 107 -12.10 20.42 -11.26
C SER A 107 -13.28 19.50 -10.91
N ALA A 108 -13.16 18.61 -9.92
CA ALA A 108 -14.18 17.58 -9.64
C ALA A 108 -15.29 18.06 -8.69
N LYS A 109 -15.57 19.37 -8.62
CA LYS A 109 -16.63 19.96 -7.77
C LYS A 109 -16.57 19.46 -6.32
N GLY A 110 -15.37 19.23 -5.80
CA GLY A 110 -15.13 18.76 -4.44
C GLY A 110 -15.26 17.25 -4.21
N VAL A 111 -15.52 16.43 -5.23
CA VAL A 111 -15.45 14.97 -5.13
C VAL A 111 -14.02 14.54 -4.83
N MET A 112 -13.87 13.58 -3.91
CA MET A 112 -12.59 12.96 -3.61
C MET A 112 -12.55 11.55 -4.19
N PHE A 113 -11.42 11.21 -4.80
CA PHE A 113 -11.08 9.88 -5.26
C PHE A 113 -10.07 9.27 -4.30
N MET A 114 -10.29 8.01 -3.92
CA MET A 114 -9.35 7.25 -3.11
C MET A 114 -9.07 5.90 -3.75
N THR A 115 -7.86 5.40 -3.61
CA THR A 115 -7.52 4.02 -3.96
C THR A 115 -7.11 3.29 -2.70
N ILE A 116 -7.74 2.14 -2.48
CA ILE A 116 -7.33 1.20 -1.43
C ILE A 116 -6.80 -0.08 -2.05
N GLU A 117 -5.97 -0.80 -1.31
CA GLU A 117 -5.43 -2.09 -1.72
C GLU A 117 -5.56 -3.14 -0.63
N ASP A 118 -5.73 -4.39 -1.07
CA ASP A 118 -5.47 -5.57 -0.26
C ASP A 118 -4.49 -6.50 -1.00
N GLU A 119 -4.21 -7.68 -0.45
CA GLU A 119 -3.33 -8.68 -1.08
C GLU A 119 -3.86 -9.25 -2.40
N THR A 120 -5.13 -9.00 -2.73
CA THR A 120 -5.82 -9.59 -3.89
C THR A 120 -5.95 -8.63 -5.06
N ASP A 121 -6.26 -7.36 -4.80
CA ASP A 121 -6.41 -6.33 -5.82
C ASP A 121 -6.49 -4.91 -5.21
N VAL A 122 -6.66 -3.91 -6.08
CA VAL A 122 -6.99 -2.53 -5.70
C VAL A 122 -8.48 -2.24 -5.90
N ALA A 123 -9.02 -1.30 -5.11
CA ALA A 123 -10.37 -0.78 -5.28
C ALA A 123 -10.37 0.75 -5.35
N ASN A 124 -11.02 1.29 -6.39
CA ASN A 124 -11.20 2.72 -6.57
C ASN A 124 -12.49 3.18 -5.90
N ILE A 125 -12.39 4.20 -5.06
CA ILE A 125 -13.46 4.70 -4.20
C ILE A 125 -13.78 6.14 -4.59
N ILE A 126 -15.07 6.44 -4.71
CA ILE A 126 -15.59 7.80 -4.92
C ILE A 126 -16.23 8.27 -3.62
N VAL A 127 -15.79 9.42 -3.11
CA VAL A 127 -16.31 10.04 -1.90
C VAL A 127 -16.92 11.40 -2.25
N TRP A 128 -18.24 11.49 -2.10
CA TRP A 128 -18.97 12.74 -2.33
C TRP A 128 -18.64 13.80 -1.27
N PRO A 129 -18.71 15.10 -1.62
CA PRO A 129 -18.40 16.19 -0.68
C PRO A 129 -19.15 16.09 0.65
N SER A 130 -20.43 15.71 0.60
CA SER A 130 -21.28 15.56 1.79
C SER A 130 -20.79 14.47 2.75
N LEU A 131 -20.28 13.35 2.22
CA LEU A 131 -19.69 12.29 3.04
C LEU A 131 -18.30 12.69 3.54
N PHE A 132 -17.52 13.36 2.68
CA PHE A 132 -16.21 13.87 3.04
C PHE A 132 -16.29 14.82 4.24
N GLU A 133 -17.18 15.81 4.23
CA GLU A 133 -17.30 16.74 5.36
C GLU A 133 -17.80 16.03 6.63
N LYS A 134 -18.69 15.04 6.51
CA LYS A 134 -19.18 14.25 7.66
C LYS A 134 -18.10 13.37 8.30
N GLN A 135 -17.21 12.79 7.51
CA GLN A 135 -16.19 11.84 7.98
C GLN A 135 -14.76 12.33 7.74
N ARG A 136 -14.57 13.66 7.70
CA ARG A 136 -13.32 14.32 7.28
C ARG A 136 -12.10 13.83 8.04
N ARG A 137 -12.18 13.78 9.38
CA ARG A 137 -11.08 13.33 10.23
C ARG A 137 -10.66 11.91 9.87
N LEU A 138 -11.61 10.98 9.82
CA LEU A 138 -11.37 9.57 9.48
C LEU A 138 -10.72 9.45 8.10
N ILE A 139 -11.29 10.10 7.09
CA ILE A 139 -10.79 10.03 5.71
C ILE A 139 -9.33 10.50 5.62
N LEU A 140 -8.96 11.55 6.36
CA LEU A 140 -7.61 12.11 6.30
C LEU A 140 -6.59 11.37 7.17
N SER A 141 -6.99 10.78 8.30
CA SER A 141 -6.06 10.20 9.27
C SER A 141 -5.85 8.70 9.15
N SER A 142 -6.83 7.94 8.67
CA SER A 142 -6.80 6.47 8.79
C SER A 142 -5.89 5.83 7.73
N GLY A 143 -4.92 5.01 8.13
CA GLY A 143 -4.04 4.30 7.19
C GLY A 143 -4.71 3.10 6.51
N MET A 144 -5.69 2.50 7.20
CA MET A 144 -6.53 1.41 6.72
C MET A 144 -7.99 1.75 7.00
N MET A 145 -8.87 1.45 6.05
CA MET A 145 -10.31 1.71 6.22
C MET A 145 -11.14 0.57 5.65
N ALA A 146 -12.31 0.35 6.25
CA ALA A 146 -13.41 -0.34 5.60
C ALA A 146 -14.36 0.69 4.96
N ILE A 147 -14.74 0.45 3.72
CA ILE A 147 -15.70 1.26 2.97
C ILE A 147 -16.93 0.43 2.70
N ARG A 148 -18.07 0.88 3.22
CA ARG A 148 -19.39 0.43 2.77
C ARG A 148 -19.86 1.38 1.68
N GLY A 149 -20.29 0.82 0.56
CA GLY A 149 -20.68 1.62 -0.59
C GLY A 149 -21.49 0.86 -1.61
N ARG A 150 -21.88 1.57 -2.66
CA ARG A 150 -22.56 1.02 -3.82
C ARG A 150 -21.54 0.77 -4.93
N TYR A 151 -21.41 -0.48 -5.35
CA TYR A 151 -20.54 -0.85 -6.46
C TYR A 151 -21.14 -0.31 -7.77
N GLN A 152 -20.29 0.27 -8.60
CA GLN A 152 -20.64 0.78 -9.92
C GLN A 152 -19.65 0.29 -10.96
N ARG A 153 -20.18 -0.15 -12.09
CA ARG A 153 -19.40 -0.52 -13.27
C ARG A 153 -19.88 0.28 -14.47
N GLU A 154 -19.00 1.13 -14.99
CA GLU A 154 -19.24 1.93 -16.19
C GLU A 154 -18.22 1.52 -17.26
N GLY A 155 -18.69 0.78 -18.27
CA GLY A 155 -17.81 0.16 -19.27
C GLY A 155 -16.77 -0.75 -18.63
N GLY A 156 -15.48 -0.44 -18.82
CA GLY A 156 -14.35 -1.18 -18.24
C GLY A 156 -13.88 -0.68 -16.88
N VAL A 157 -14.45 0.42 -16.37
CA VAL A 157 -13.98 1.05 -15.13
C VAL A 157 -14.94 0.74 -13.99
N THR A 158 -14.37 0.38 -12.84
CA THR A 158 -15.14 -0.01 -11.64
C THR A 158 -14.85 0.94 -10.49
N HIS A 159 -15.91 1.42 -9.85
CA HIS A 159 -15.83 2.33 -8.71
C HIS A 159 -16.76 1.86 -7.58
N LEU A 160 -16.35 2.11 -6.35
CA LEU A 160 -17.22 2.00 -5.18
C LEU A 160 -17.61 3.41 -4.74
N ILE A 161 -18.89 3.77 -4.89
CA ILE A 161 -19.40 4.99 -4.29
C ILE A 161 -19.51 4.76 -2.79
N ALA A 162 -18.69 5.47 -2.01
CA ALA A 162 -18.70 5.38 -0.56
C ALA A 162 -20.02 5.93 0.00
N GLU A 163 -20.63 5.17 0.90
CA GLU A 163 -21.79 5.58 1.71
C GLU A 163 -21.37 5.78 3.18
N HIS A 164 -20.40 4.99 3.67
CA HIS A 164 -19.90 5.06 5.04
C HIS A 164 -18.49 4.47 5.14
N LEU A 165 -17.59 5.17 5.83
CA LEU A 165 -16.23 4.71 6.11
C LEU A 165 -16.06 4.32 7.58
N ILE A 166 -15.21 3.33 7.84
CA ILE A 166 -14.88 2.81 9.18
C ILE A 166 -13.36 2.78 9.30
N ASP A 167 -12.83 3.38 10.36
CA ASP A 167 -11.40 3.33 10.65
C ASP A 167 -11.01 1.91 11.09
N LEU A 168 -10.02 1.32 10.43
CA LEU A 168 -9.45 0.03 10.78
C LEU A 168 -7.98 0.14 11.22
N SER A 169 -7.51 1.34 11.55
CA SER A 169 -6.12 1.57 11.97
C SER A 169 -5.75 0.80 13.25
N ASP A 170 -6.69 0.59 14.17
CA ASP A 170 -6.47 -0.24 15.36
C ASP A 170 -6.27 -1.72 14.98
N LEU A 171 -7.08 -2.20 14.03
CA LEU A 171 -6.96 -3.56 13.50
C LEU A 171 -5.63 -3.73 12.76
N LEU A 172 -5.22 -2.74 11.96
CA LEU A 172 -3.92 -2.73 11.30
C LEU A 172 -2.77 -2.78 12.33
N ARG A 173 -2.87 -2.04 13.44
CA ARG A 173 -1.85 -2.07 14.49
C ARG A 173 -1.69 -3.45 15.13
N SER A 174 -2.75 -4.26 15.17
CA SER A 174 -2.68 -5.64 15.68
C SER A 174 -1.83 -6.60 14.83
N VAL A 175 -1.47 -6.23 13.59
CA VAL A 175 -0.69 -7.11 12.71
C VAL A 175 0.68 -7.42 13.31
N GLY A 176 1.29 -6.49 14.04
CA GLY A 176 2.62 -6.69 14.64
C GLY A 176 2.69 -7.84 15.65
N ASP A 177 1.55 -8.26 16.21
CA ASP A 177 1.48 -9.33 17.20
C ASP A 177 1.08 -10.68 16.59
N ARG A 178 0.89 -10.75 15.26
CA ARG A 178 0.44 -11.97 14.55
C ARG A 178 1.63 -12.78 14.05
N ASP A 179 1.49 -14.10 14.14
CA ASP A 179 2.52 -15.07 13.80
C ASP A 179 2.04 -16.06 12.72
N ASP A 180 1.27 -15.55 11.75
CA ASP A 180 0.82 -16.38 10.64
C ASP A 180 2.00 -16.68 9.70
N PRO A 181 2.26 -17.96 9.37
CA PRO A 181 3.43 -18.34 8.61
C PRO A 181 3.43 -17.72 7.21
N PHE A 182 4.55 -17.10 6.83
CA PHE A 182 4.76 -16.62 5.47
C PHE A 182 5.03 -17.77 4.51
N SER A 183 3.99 -18.21 3.79
CA SER A 183 4.19 -19.09 2.65
C SER A 183 4.63 -18.26 1.44
N MET A 184 5.93 -18.24 1.15
CA MET A 184 6.39 -17.79 -0.17
C MET A 184 5.78 -18.71 -1.22
N ARG A 185 4.75 -18.22 -1.93
CA ARG A 185 4.30 -18.85 -3.17
C ARG A 185 5.43 -18.63 -4.17
N HIS A 186 6.22 -19.66 -4.41
CA HIS A 186 7.28 -19.61 -5.42
C HIS A 186 6.61 -19.46 -6.79
N GLY A 187 6.53 -18.23 -7.28
CA GLY A 187 6.20 -17.89 -8.66
C GLY A 187 7.45 -17.43 -9.37
N ARG A 188 7.51 -17.56 -10.69
CA ARG A 188 8.64 -17.00 -11.44
C ARG A 188 8.60 -15.47 -11.30
N GLY A 189 9.73 -14.88 -10.92
CA GLY A 189 9.83 -13.43 -10.60
C GLY A 189 9.62 -12.49 -11.79
N ASP A 190 9.43 -13.03 -12.98
CA ASP A 190 9.09 -12.34 -14.23
C ASP A 190 7.58 -12.24 -14.48
N GLU A 191 6.73 -12.92 -13.71
CA GLU A 191 5.27 -12.84 -13.81
C GLU A 191 4.68 -11.70 -12.95
N ALA A 192 5.15 -10.47 -13.12
CA ALA A 192 4.38 -9.31 -12.69
C ALA A 192 3.13 -9.22 -13.59
N LYS A 193 1.99 -9.78 -13.14
CA LYS A 193 0.69 -9.63 -13.83
C LYS A 193 0.19 -8.20 -13.66
N SER A 194 0.74 -7.33 -14.51
CA SER A 194 0.39 -5.92 -14.71
C SER A 194 0.54 -5.06 -13.44
N GLY A 195 1.62 -4.28 -13.38
CA GLY A 195 1.74 -3.22 -12.38
C GLY A 195 0.57 -2.24 -12.46
N THR A 196 0.27 -1.56 -11.35
CA THR A 196 -0.82 -0.58 -11.19
C THR A 196 -0.88 0.47 -12.31
N ARG A 197 0.27 0.76 -12.95
CA ARG A 197 0.38 1.69 -14.09
C ARG A 197 -0.12 1.10 -15.43
N ASP A 198 0.03 -0.20 -15.67
CA ASP A 198 -0.40 -0.82 -16.93
C ASP A 198 -1.92 -0.99 -17.01
N ARG A 199 -2.57 -1.39 -15.90
CA ARG A 199 -4.05 -1.54 -15.90
C ARG A 199 -4.81 -0.22 -16.06
N LEU A 200 -4.22 0.90 -15.63
CA LEU A 200 -4.77 2.24 -15.87
C LEU A 200 -4.54 2.73 -17.30
N ARG A 201 -3.60 2.13 -18.04
CA ARG A 201 -3.21 2.54 -19.40
C ARG A 201 -3.86 1.68 -20.48
N GLU A 202 -4.12 0.40 -20.21
CA GLU A 202 -4.77 -0.52 -21.15
C GLU A 202 -6.30 -0.41 -21.14
N GLY A 203 -6.78 0.76 -21.55
CA GLY A 203 -8.07 0.85 -22.22
C GLY A 203 -7.98 0.14 -23.58
N ARG A 204 -8.37 -1.13 -23.61
CA ARG A 204 -8.87 -1.91 -24.77
C ARG A 204 -8.28 -1.58 -26.15
N LYS A 205 -7.27 -2.34 -26.61
CA LYS A 205 -7.16 -2.66 -28.04
C LYS A 205 -8.13 -3.80 -28.35
N GLU A 206 -9.33 -3.46 -28.81
CA GLU A 206 -10.21 -4.44 -29.43
C GLU A 206 -9.59 -4.87 -30.76
N THR A 207 -9.21 -6.14 -30.87
CA THR A 207 -9.07 -6.81 -32.16
C THR A 207 -10.44 -7.40 -32.50
N SER A 208 -11.22 -6.70 -33.33
CA SER A 208 -12.42 -7.27 -33.94
C SER A 208 -12.30 -7.18 -35.47
N ASN A 209 -12.04 -8.32 -36.10
CA ASN A 209 -12.23 -8.52 -37.53
C ASN A 209 -13.68 -8.96 -37.72
N ALA A 210 -14.60 -8.02 -37.92
CA ALA A 210 -15.95 -8.29 -38.39
C ALA A 210 -16.47 -7.07 -39.19
N PRO A 211 -17.10 -7.24 -40.37
CA PRO A 211 -17.62 -6.12 -41.14
C PRO A 211 -18.88 -5.52 -40.49
N PRO A 212 -19.16 -4.22 -40.66
CA PRO A 212 -20.27 -3.55 -39.99
C PRO A 212 -21.61 -3.95 -40.63
N THR A 213 -22.59 -4.34 -39.81
CA THR A 213 -24.00 -4.42 -40.21
C THR A 213 -24.65 -3.07 -39.91
N GLU A 214 -25.12 -2.38 -40.95
CA GLU A 214 -25.85 -1.11 -40.83
C GLU A 214 -27.19 -1.32 -40.11
N MET A 215 -27.44 -0.49 -39.10
CA MET A 215 -28.76 -0.30 -38.49
C MET A 215 -29.06 1.21 -38.41
N PRO A 216 -30.34 1.62 -38.56
CA PRO A 216 -30.70 2.97 -39.00
C PRO A 216 -30.62 3.99 -37.86
N GLU A 217 -30.22 5.22 -38.21
CA GLU A 217 -30.15 6.37 -37.32
C GLU A 217 -31.52 6.74 -36.72
N GLN A 218 -31.62 6.71 -35.39
CA GLN A 218 -32.59 7.51 -34.65
C GLN A 218 -31.83 8.52 -33.79
N ARG A 219 -31.76 9.76 -34.27
CA ARG A 219 -31.23 10.93 -33.56
C ARG A 219 -32.11 11.24 -32.35
N VAL A 220 -31.55 11.08 -31.15
CA VAL A 220 -32.01 11.78 -29.96
C VAL A 220 -30.96 12.84 -29.65
N GLU A 221 -31.32 14.11 -29.85
CA GLU A 221 -30.46 15.25 -29.51
C GLU A 221 -30.30 15.34 -27.98
N ALA A 222 -29.07 15.15 -27.49
CA ALA A 222 -28.67 15.53 -26.14
C ALA A 222 -27.56 16.60 -26.24
N PRO A 223 -27.57 17.64 -25.40
CA PRO A 223 -26.69 18.80 -25.58
C PRO A 223 -25.22 18.42 -25.40
N ALA A 224 -24.43 18.75 -26.42
CA ALA A 224 -22.99 18.50 -26.45
C ALA A 224 -22.27 19.28 -25.34
N ILE A 225 -21.58 18.57 -24.46
CA ILE A 225 -20.68 19.18 -23.47
C ILE A 225 -19.46 19.70 -24.23
N GLN A 226 -19.42 21.00 -24.50
CA GLN A 226 -18.24 21.64 -25.08
C GLN A 226 -17.18 21.87 -23.99
N VAL A 227 -16.05 21.20 -24.13
CA VAL A 227 -14.85 21.42 -23.32
C VAL A 227 -13.88 22.24 -24.16
N ALA A 228 -13.60 23.48 -23.74
CA ALA A 228 -12.64 24.34 -24.42
C ALA A 228 -11.21 23.80 -24.22
N THR A 229 -10.58 23.34 -25.30
CA THR A 229 -9.15 23.05 -25.35
C THR A 229 -8.39 24.36 -25.33
N ARG A 230 -7.52 24.54 -24.33
CA ARG A 230 -6.60 25.68 -24.28
C ARG A 230 -5.19 25.14 -24.50
N ASP A 231 -4.56 25.61 -25.58
CA ASP A 231 -3.19 25.26 -25.94
C ASP A 231 -2.22 25.73 -24.85
N PHE A 232 -1.38 24.80 -24.37
CA PHE A 232 -0.26 25.10 -23.50
C PHE A 232 0.98 25.30 -24.38
N ARG A 233 1.30 26.56 -24.69
CA ARG A 233 2.63 26.98 -25.14
C ARG A 233 3.44 27.49 -23.97
#